data_AF-A0A246U0R2-F1
#
_entry.id   AF-A0A246U0R2-F1
#
_cell.length_a   1.000
_cell.length_b   1.000
_cell.length_c   1.000
_cell.angle_alpha   90.00
_cell.angle_beta   90.00
_cell.angle_gamma   90.00
#
_symmetry.space_group_name_H-M   'P 1'
#
loop_
_entity.id
_entity.type
_entity.pdbx_description
1 polymer ?
#
loop_
_entity_poly.entity_id
_entity_poly.type
_entity_poly.pdbx_seq_one_letter_code
_entity_poly.pdbx_strand_id
1 'polypeptide(L)'
;MHRLAVFSGLILSVALAGCQSTKRPAPDSTIKTSSIVAPEGRQISESDSRPLQMSHETRPHHLAGRTLTVASIHDLHLEDKEVILSFDDGPIPGRTDRVLATLDQFGVKGAFMMVGEMAELHPELARKVAMDGNAIGSHTYRHENLATLTFDVAMKEITRGEAAVTKATGVDVNFFRFPYLADSQKLRAAVAMREMVVMDVDVDSRDYFTTSPAAVTKRTMDLLHERGRGIILMHDIHNRTATMLPTLLSRLEAEGYKVVTLQFKKPTAPAEMASL
;
A
#
# COMPACT_ATOMS: atom_id res chain seq x y z
N MET A 1 -39.48 -52.19 58.51
CA MET A 1 -39.60 -50.89 57.81
C MET A 1 -38.49 -49.96 58.30
N HIS A 2 -37.31 -49.97 57.67
CA HIS A 2 -36.27 -48.96 57.89
C HIS A 2 -35.57 -48.71 56.54
N ARG A 3 -35.53 -47.44 56.14
CA ARG A 3 -35.00 -46.92 54.88
C ARG A 3 -33.48 -46.80 54.98
N LEU A 4 -32.73 -47.30 54.00
CA LEU A 4 -31.34 -46.90 53.77
C LEU A 4 -31.28 -45.99 52.54
N ALA A 5 -30.92 -44.74 52.76
CA ALA A 5 -30.58 -43.76 51.74
C ALA A 5 -29.08 -43.90 51.41
N VAL A 6 -28.74 -44.01 50.13
CA VAL A 6 -27.37 -43.99 49.64
C VAL A 6 -27.03 -42.53 49.29
N PHE A 7 -26.10 -41.94 50.04
CA PHE A 7 -25.41 -40.70 49.69
C PHE A 7 -24.15 -41.07 48.89
N SER A 8 -24.08 -40.70 47.61
CA SER A 8 -22.82 -40.71 46.86
C SER A 8 -22.12 -39.36 47.03
N GLY A 9 -21.00 -39.37 47.74
CA GLY A 9 -20.12 -38.21 47.92
C GLY A 9 -19.35 -37.89 46.66
N LEU A 10 -19.38 -36.62 46.27
CA LEU A 10 -18.56 -36.03 45.22
C LEU A 10 -17.19 -35.67 45.83
N ILE A 11 -16.12 -36.35 45.40
CA ILE A 11 -14.74 -36.02 45.81
C ILE A 11 -14.24 -34.87 44.94
N LEU A 12 -14.00 -33.72 45.58
CA LEU A 12 -13.42 -32.52 45.00
C LEU A 12 -11.88 -32.60 45.11
N SER A 13 -11.20 -32.81 44.00
CA SER A 13 -9.73 -32.82 43.92
C SER A 13 -9.22 -31.39 43.71
N VAL A 14 -8.60 -30.81 44.73
CA VAL A 14 -7.83 -29.55 44.62
C VAL A 14 -6.42 -29.89 44.20
N ALA A 15 -5.99 -29.42 43.01
CA ALA A 15 -4.61 -29.44 42.58
C ALA A 15 -4.08 -28.00 42.49
N LEU A 16 -3.25 -27.63 43.47
CA LEU A 16 -2.39 -26.45 43.44
C LEU A 16 -1.15 -26.77 42.61
N ALA A 17 -0.93 -26.05 41.51
CA ALA A 17 0.35 -26.03 40.80
C ALA A 17 0.72 -24.60 40.43
N GLY A 18 1.95 -24.23 40.80
CA GLY A 18 2.42 -22.85 40.92
C GLY A 18 2.76 -22.13 39.62
N CYS A 19 2.89 -20.81 39.78
CA CYS A 19 3.39 -19.88 38.78
C CYS A 19 4.89 -20.11 38.52
N GLN A 20 5.28 -20.31 37.26
CA GLN A 20 6.61 -19.95 36.78
C GLN A 20 6.50 -19.10 35.51
N SER A 21 6.98 -17.87 35.65
CA SER A 21 7.15 -16.86 34.61
C SER A 21 8.27 -17.28 33.66
N THR A 22 7.96 -17.62 32.41
CA THR A 22 8.95 -17.70 31.33
C THR A 22 9.02 -16.35 30.62
N LYS A 23 10.04 -15.56 30.96
CA LYS A 23 10.43 -14.36 30.22
C LYS A 23 10.81 -14.76 28.80
N ARG A 24 10.10 -14.23 27.79
CA ARG A 24 10.57 -14.24 26.40
C ARG A 24 11.83 -13.36 26.30
N PRO A 25 12.92 -13.82 25.68
CA PRO A 25 14.06 -12.95 25.40
C PRO A 25 13.67 -11.90 24.34
N ALA A 26 14.14 -10.67 24.53
CA ALA A 26 13.96 -9.56 23.61
C ALA A 26 14.65 -9.83 22.27
N PRO A 27 14.11 -9.35 21.13
CA PRO A 27 14.83 -9.42 19.87
C PRO A 27 16.07 -8.52 19.91
N ASP A 28 17.19 -9.12 19.52
CA ASP A 28 18.52 -8.54 19.43
C ASP A 28 18.54 -7.32 18.50
N SER A 29 19.06 -6.20 19.01
CA SER A 29 19.09 -4.90 18.38
C SER A 29 20.47 -4.64 17.77
N THR A 30 20.88 -5.48 16.83
CA THR A 30 22.21 -5.30 16.21
C THR A 30 22.33 -5.89 14.82
N ILE A 31 21.84 -5.19 13.78
CA ILE A 31 22.56 -5.18 12.48
C ILE A 31 22.58 -3.76 11.94
N LYS A 32 23.80 -3.20 11.98
CA LYS A 32 24.20 -1.91 11.44
C LYS A 32 24.28 -1.99 9.92
N THR A 33 23.94 -0.87 9.29
CA THR A 33 24.29 -0.49 7.92
C THR A 33 25.72 -0.88 7.56
N SER A 34 25.90 -1.60 6.45
CA SER A 34 27.17 -1.62 5.72
C SER A 34 26.93 -1.52 4.23
N SER A 35 27.15 -0.31 3.74
CA SER A 35 27.61 0.01 2.41
C SER A 35 28.90 -0.76 2.06
N ILE A 36 29.17 -0.90 0.75
CA ILE A 36 30.48 -1.10 0.07
C ILE A 36 30.59 -2.39 -0.79
N VAL A 37 30.55 -2.12 -2.10
CA VAL A 37 31.34 -2.66 -3.24
C VAL A 37 31.11 -4.11 -3.70
N ALA A 38 30.60 -4.22 -4.93
CA ALA A 38 30.59 -5.44 -5.74
C ALA A 38 32.00 -5.70 -6.32
N PRO A 39 32.45 -6.97 -6.42
CA PRO A 39 33.68 -7.29 -7.12
C PRO A 39 33.44 -7.32 -8.63
N GLU A 40 34.39 -6.75 -9.37
CA GLU A 40 34.51 -6.86 -10.83
C GLU A 40 34.80 -8.29 -11.28
N GLY A 41 34.28 -8.61 -12.47
CA GLY A 41 34.97 -9.52 -13.40
C GLY A 41 34.50 -10.97 -13.41
N ARG A 42 33.47 -11.25 -14.22
CA ARG A 42 33.44 -12.50 -14.99
C ARG A 42 32.87 -12.24 -16.38
N GLN A 43 33.75 -12.26 -17.38
CA GLN A 43 33.35 -12.23 -18.78
C GLN A 43 32.56 -13.49 -19.13
N ILE A 44 31.43 -13.30 -19.78
CA ILE A 44 30.64 -14.38 -20.39
C ILE A 44 30.75 -14.17 -21.90
N SER A 45 31.21 -15.22 -22.59
CA SER A 45 31.51 -15.27 -24.01
C SER A 45 30.27 -15.06 -24.89
N GLU A 46 30.39 -14.16 -25.86
CA GLU A 46 29.48 -14.02 -27.00
C GLU A 46 29.57 -15.25 -27.92
N SER A 47 28.58 -16.13 -27.85
CA SER A 47 28.11 -16.88 -29.02
C SER A 47 26.74 -17.47 -28.73
N ASP A 48 25.83 -17.35 -29.69
CA ASP A 48 24.45 -17.86 -29.70
C ASP A 48 23.42 -17.14 -28.81
N SER A 49 23.01 -15.95 -29.27
CA SER A 49 21.62 -15.52 -29.12
C SER A 49 21.19 -14.64 -30.29
N ARG A 50 20.59 -15.26 -31.31
CA ARG A 50 19.75 -14.53 -32.26
C ARG A 50 18.62 -13.89 -31.45
N PRO A 51 18.34 -12.58 -31.59
CA PRO A 51 17.19 -11.99 -30.92
C PRO A 51 15.93 -12.65 -31.46
N LEU A 52 15.17 -13.32 -30.60
CA LEU A 52 13.74 -13.52 -30.81
C LEU A 52 13.16 -12.11 -30.81
N GLN A 53 12.98 -11.55 -32.01
CA GLN A 53 12.26 -10.32 -32.23
C GLN A 53 10.81 -10.60 -31.87
N MET A 54 10.48 -10.44 -30.58
CA MET A 54 9.11 -10.33 -30.14
C MET A 54 8.57 -9.06 -30.76
N SER A 55 7.81 -9.21 -31.84
CA SER A 55 6.97 -8.15 -32.38
C SER A 55 6.12 -7.62 -31.23
N HIS A 56 6.44 -6.42 -30.76
CA HIS A 56 5.54 -5.60 -29.94
C HIS A 56 4.40 -5.19 -30.87
N GLU A 57 3.49 -6.12 -31.13
CA GLU A 57 2.16 -5.73 -31.54
C GLU A 57 1.55 -5.05 -30.32
N THR A 58 1.58 -3.72 -30.32
CA THR A 58 0.80 -2.88 -29.41
C THR A 58 -0.67 -3.16 -29.68
N ARG A 59 -1.19 -4.23 -29.10
CA ARG A 59 -2.62 -4.40 -28.91
C ARG A 59 -3.07 -3.30 -27.96
N PRO A 60 -4.14 -2.56 -28.29
CA PRO A 60 -4.67 -1.59 -27.35
C PRO A 60 -5.06 -2.33 -26.07
N HIS A 61 -4.47 -1.92 -24.95
CA HIS A 61 -4.89 -2.42 -23.65
C HIS A 61 -6.27 -1.86 -23.31
N HIS A 62 -7.12 -2.72 -22.77
CA HIS A 62 -8.47 -2.43 -22.31
C HIS A 62 -8.57 -2.44 -20.78
N LEU A 63 -7.45 -2.35 -20.06
CA LEU A 63 -7.43 -2.39 -18.60
C LEU A 63 -7.95 -1.09 -17.95
N ALA A 64 -7.85 0.05 -18.63
CA ALA A 64 -8.34 1.34 -18.13
C ALA A 64 -9.85 1.30 -17.84
N GLY A 65 -10.22 1.68 -16.62
CA GLY A 65 -11.59 1.86 -16.17
C GLY A 65 -12.01 3.32 -16.12
N ARG A 66 -13.07 3.60 -15.35
CA ARG A 66 -13.55 4.96 -15.12
C ARG A 66 -12.63 5.74 -14.19
N THR A 67 -12.78 7.07 -14.22
CA THR A 67 -12.28 7.93 -13.15
C THR A 67 -13.35 8.05 -12.06
N LEU A 68 -12.98 7.75 -10.83
CA LEU A 68 -13.84 7.92 -9.65
C LEU A 68 -13.39 9.18 -8.91
N THR A 69 -14.29 10.17 -8.89
CA THR A 69 -14.10 11.41 -8.18
C THR A 69 -14.52 11.26 -6.71
N VAL A 70 -13.61 11.53 -5.78
CA VAL A 70 -13.83 11.31 -4.34
C VAL A 70 -13.46 12.51 -3.49
N ALA A 71 -14.19 12.70 -2.40
CA ALA A 71 -13.93 13.70 -1.37
C ALA A 71 -13.65 13.06 0.00
N SER A 72 -14.09 11.81 0.20
CA SER A 72 -13.81 10.99 1.38
C SER A 72 -13.74 9.50 1.02
N ILE A 73 -13.32 8.66 1.97
CA ILE A 73 -13.34 7.20 1.79
C ILE A 73 -14.75 6.65 1.55
N HIS A 74 -15.80 7.34 2.03
CA HIS A 74 -17.17 6.91 1.78
C HIS A 74 -17.57 7.06 0.31
N ASP A 75 -16.84 7.84 -0.49
CA ASP A 75 -17.11 7.97 -1.92
C ASP A 75 -16.44 6.84 -2.73
N LEU A 76 -15.54 6.06 -2.10
CA LEU A 76 -14.82 4.95 -2.73
C LEU A 76 -15.72 3.71 -2.88
N HIS A 77 -16.65 3.79 -3.83
CA HIS A 77 -17.47 2.67 -4.26
C HIS A 77 -16.91 2.09 -5.55
N LEU A 78 -16.38 0.87 -5.46
CA LEU A 78 -15.92 0.08 -6.62
C LEU A 78 -17.00 -0.91 -7.04
N GLU A 79 -17.24 -1.04 -8.33
CA GLU A 79 -18.09 -2.08 -8.91
C GLU A 79 -17.37 -3.44 -8.93
N ASP A 80 -18.10 -4.52 -9.19
CA ASP A 80 -17.47 -5.83 -9.40
C ASP A 80 -16.42 -5.72 -10.51
N LYS A 81 -15.30 -6.40 -10.33
CA LYS A 81 -14.13 -6.34 -11.22
C LYS A 81 -13.47 -4.95 -11.33
N GLU A 82 -13.76 -4.00 -10.46
CA GLU A 82 -12.99 -2.76 -10.37
C GLU A 82 -11.88 -2.83 -9.31
N VAL A 83 -10.70 -2.31 -9.65
CA VAL A 83 -9.55 -2.24 -8.75
C VAL A 83 -8.89 -0.87 -8.76
N ILE A 84 -8.33 -0.48 -7.62
CA ILE A 84 -7.41 0.65 -7.53
C ILE A 84 -6.01 0.09 -7.27
N LEU A 85 -5.04 0.48 -8.09
CA LEU A 85 -3.63 0.16 -7.86
C LEU A 85 -3.04 1.22 -6.93
N SER A 86 -2.56 0.82 -5.75
CA SER A 86 -1.91 1.76 -4.81
C SER A 86 -0.47 1.35 -4.50
N PHE A 87 0.40 2.35 -4.38
CA PHE A 87 1.83 2.21 -4.14
C PHE A 87 2.28 3.09 -2.97
N ASP A 88 2.87 2.47 -1.96
CA ASP A 88 3.37 3.16 -0.77
C ASP A 88 4.91 3.29 -0.78
N ASP A 89 5.40 4.23 0.02
CA ASP A 89 6.80 4.49 0.42
C ASP A 89 7.67 5.29 -0.55
N GLY A 90 7.38 5.23 -1.84
CA GLY A 90 8.18 5.90 -2.85
C GLY A 90 8.20 7.43 -2.78
N PRO A 91 8.89 8.08 -3.73
CA PRO A 91 9.52 7.47 -4.91
C PRO A 91 10.97 6.99 -4.70
N ILE A 92 11.41 5.98 -5.46
CA ILE A 92 12.79 5.48 -5.54
C ILE A 92 13.25 5.37 -7.01
N PRO A 93 14.33 6.05 -7.41
CA PRO A 93 14.89 5.94 -8.76
C PRO A 93 15.22 4.50 -9.17
N GLY A 94 14.90 4.16 -10.41
CA GLY A 94 15.08 2.84 -11.00
C GLY A 94 14.00 1.82 -10.63
N ARG A 95 13.14 2.10 -9.63
CA ARG A 95 12.02 1.23 -9.24
C ARG A 95 10.68 1.89 -9.55
N THR A 96 10.44 3.08 -9.01
CA THR A 96 9.23 3.87 -9.32
C THR A 96 9.14 4.17 -10.81
N ASP A 97 10.27 4.48 -11.48
CA ASP A 97 10.29 4.69 -12.94
C ASP A 97 9.77 3.48 -13.73
N ARG A 98 10.13 2.27 -13.29
CA ARG A 98 9.69 1.01 -13.93
C ARG A 98 8.21 0.74 -13.67
N VAL A 99 7.73 1.09 -12.47
CA VAL A 99 6.30 1.05 -12.15
C VAL A 99 5.54 2.00 -13.07
N LEU A 100 5.96 3.27 -13.16
CA LEU A 100 5.34 4.27 -14.03
C LEU A 100 5.35 3.85 -15.51
N ALA A 101 6.47 3.35 -16.02
CA ALA A 101 6.56 2.86 -17.39
C ALA A 101 5.59 1.70 -17.67
N THR A 102 5.40 0.81 -16.69
CA THR A 102 4.43 -0.28 -16.82
C THR A 102 2.99 0.23 -16.78
N LEU A 103 2.67 1.17 -15.89
CA LEU A 103 1.32 1.77 -15.84
C LEU A 103 0.98 2.49 -17.16
N ASP A 104 1.94 3.23 -17.72
CA ASP A 104 1.81 3.91 -19.01
C ASP A 104 1.60 2.93 -20.17
N GLN A 105 2.40 1.86 -20.21
CA GLN A 105 2.25 0.79 -21.21
C GLN A 105 0.83 0.20 -21.23
N PHE A 106 0.22 0.02 -20.06
CA PHE A 106 -1.15 -0.50 -19.94
C PHE A 106 -2.24 0.58 -20.01
N GLY A 107 -1.87 1.85 -20.16
CA GLY A 107 -2.80 2.98 -20.22
C GLY A 107 -3.57 3.22 -18.92
N VAL A 108 -3.00 2.86 -17.77
CA VAL A 108 -3.65 2.98 -16.44
C VAL A 108 -2.89 3.94 -15.53
N LYS A 109 -3.54 4.33 -14.42
CA LYS A 109 -2.97 5.19 -13.38
C LYS A 109 -3.03 4.49 -12.02
N GLY A 110 -2.15 4.90 -11.12
CA GLY A 110 -2.12 4.43 -9.73
C GLY A 110 -2.38 5.55 -8.73
N ALA A 111 -2.50 5.17 -7.46
CA ALA A 111 -2.51 6.07 -6.32
C ALA A 111 -1.20 5.88 -5.52
N PHE A 112 -0.40 6.93 -5.38
CA PHE A 112 0.92 6.88 -4.76
C PHE A 112 0.89 7.57 -3.41
N MET A 113 1.04 6.82 -2.32
CA MET A 113 1.16 7.35 -0.95
C MET A 113 2.66 7.52 -0.63
N MET A 114 3.18 8.72 -0.91
CA MET A 114 4.61 8.97 -0.80
C MET A 114 5.04 9.28 0.63
N VAL A 115 6.19 8.74 1.02
CA VAL A 115 6.86 9.17 2.26
C VAL A 115 7.53 10.53 2.00
N GLY A 116 7.32 11.49 2.90
CA GLY A 116 7.77 12.87 2.71
C GLY A 116 9.28 13.00 2.54
N GLU A 117 10.08 12.27 3.33
CA GLU A 117 11.54 12.24 3.19
C GLU A 117 11.98 11.73 1.81
N MET A 118 11.27 10.74 1.24
CA MET A 118 11.56 10.21 -0.09
C MET A 118 11.20 11.20 -1.20
N ALA A 119 10.08 11.90 -1.06
CA ALA A 119 9.67 12.94 -2.00
C ALA A 119 10.65 14.12 -2.01
N GLU A 120 11.20 14.52 -0.84
CA GLU A 120 12.25 15.54 -0.75
C GLU A 120 13.57 15.10 -1.36
N LEU A 121 13.92 13.82 -1.22
CA LEU A 121 15.15 13.27 -1.79
C LEU A 121 15.08 13.13 -3.32
N HIS A 122 13.88 12.89 -3.85
CA HIS A 122 13.65 12.62 -5.27
C HIS A 122 12.50 13.46 -5.87
N PRO A 123 12.59 14.81 -5.80
CA PRO A 123 11.46 15.69 -6.14
C PRO A 123 11.10 15.67 -7.62
N GLU A 124 12.07 15.47 -8.51
CA GLU A 124 11.82 15.34 -9.95
C GLU A 124 10.98 14.10 -10.27
N LEU A 125 11.25 12.99 -9.59
CA LEU A 125 10.50 11.75 -9.78
C LEU A 125 9.10 11.86 -9.16
N ALA A 126 8.98 12.47 -7.97
CA ALA A 126 7.67 12.77 -7.36
C ALA A 126 6.81 13.63 -8.30
N ARG A 127 7.40 14.68 -8.90
CA ARG A 127 6.72 15.53 -9.89
C ARG A 127 6.31 14.76 -11.13
N LYS A 128 7.17 13.85 -11.63
CA LYS A 128 6.82 12.97 -12.75
C LYS A 128 5.60 12.12 -12.44
N VAL A 129 5.54 11.48 -11.26
CA VAL A 129 4.37 10.68 -10.83
C VAL A 129 3.09 11.52 -10.92
N ALA A 130 3.11 12.76 -10.44
CA ALA A 130 1.97 13.68 -10.52
C ALA A 130 1.63 14.10 -11.95
N MET A 131 2.63 14.48 -12.76
CA MET A 131 2.45 14.90 -14.16
C MET A 131 1.89 13.77 -15.05
N ASP A 132 2.20 12.52 -14.72
CA ASP A 132 1.66 11.35 -15.42
C ASP A 132 0.16 11.12 -15.12
N GLY A 133 -0.46 11.92 -14.24
CA GLY A 133 -1.89 11.88 -13.93
C GLY A 133 -2.27 10.86 -12.83
N ASN A 134 -1.31 10.44 -12.01
CA ASN A 134 -1.57 9.56 -10.88
C ASN A 134 -2.19 10.32 -9.69
N ALA A 135 -2.96 9.63 -8.86
CA ALA A 135 -3.44 10.20 -7.61
C ALA A 135 -2.29 10.28 -6.60
N ILE A 136 -2.16 11.44 -5.94
CA ILE A 136 -1.05 11.73 -5.03
C ILE A 136 -1.53 11.79 -3.59
N GLY A 137 -0.91 10.98 -2.75
CA GLY A 137 -1.11 10.95 -1.31
C GLY A 137 0.17 11.03 -0.51
N SER A 138 0.04 11.22 0.80
CA SER A 138 1.15 11.15 1.75
C SER A 138 1.06 9.91 2.64
N HIS A 139 2.23 9.42 3.04
CA HIS A 139 2.42 8.29 3.95
C HIS A 139 3.28 8.69 5.16
N THR A 140 3.01 9.88 5.72
CA THR A 140 3.81 10.58 6.75
C THR A 140 5.19 11.03 6.26
N TYR A 141 5.98 11.67 7.11
CA TYR A 141 7.30 12.16 6.74
C TYR A 141 8.39 11.09 6.84
N ARG A 142 8.47 10.34 7.96
CA ARG A 142 9.53 9.31 8.18
C ARG A 142 9.01 7.87 8.21
N HIS A 143 7.76 7.63 7.84
CA HIS A 143 7.14 6.30 7.93
C HIS A 143 7.07 5.76 9.38
N GLU A 144 6.81 6.64 10.34
CA GLU A 144 6.70 6.24 11.76
C GLU A 144 5.39 5.47 12.02
N ASN A 145 5.45 4.48 12.91
CA ASN A 145 4.24 3.84 13.41
C ASN A 145 3.48 4.80 14.35
N LEU A 146 2.42 5.43 13.83
CA LEU A 146 1.70 6.48 14.54
C LEU A 146 1.00 6.00 15.82
N ALA A 147 0.73 4.70 15.96
CA ALA A 147 0.13 4.13 17.16
C ALA A 147 1.09 4.10 18.37
N THR A 148 2.40 4.27 18.16
CA THR A 148 3.41 4.32 19.23
C THR A 148 3.72 5.75 19.68
N LEU A 149 3.18 6.75 18.99
CA LEU A 149 3.47 8.16 19.21
C LEU A 149 2.35 8.85 20.00
N THR A 150 2.68 9.98 20.62
CA THR A 150 1.65 10.88 21.12
C THR A 150 0.91 11.53 19.95
N PHE A 151 -0.35 11.94 20.17
CA PHE A 151 -1.17 12.55 19.12
C PHE A 151 -0.48 13.74 18.44
N ASP A 152 0.16 14.63 19.21
CA ASP A 152 0.81 15.82 18.64
C ASP A 152 2.04 15.47 17.80
N VAL A 153 2.79 14.43 18.18
CA VAL A 153 3.95 13.96 17.40
C VAL A 153 3.46 13.26 16.13
N ALA A 154 2.41 12.44 16.21
CA ALA A 154 1.81 11.82 15.05
C ALA A 154 1.26 12.86 14.05
N MET A 155 0.57 13.90 14.52
CA MET A 155 0.07 14.97 13.65
C MET A 155 1.20 15.79 13.01
N LYS A 156 2.34 15.97 13.70
CA LYS A 156 3.54 16.58 13.10
C LYS A 156 4.13 15.71 11.99
N GLU A 157 4.21 14.39 12.18
CA GLU A 157 4.65 13.45 11.13
C GLU A 157 3.72 13.49 9.90
N ILE A 158 2.41 13.52 10.12
CA ILE A 158 1.41 13.61 9.04
C ILE A 158 1.57 14.92 8.27
N THR A 159 1.50 16.06 8.96
CA THR A 159 1.50 17.39 8.31
C THR A 159 2.84 17.72 7.65
N ARG A 160 3.95 17.24 8.20
CA ARG A 160 5.26 17.37 7.57
C ARG A 160 5.36 16.52 6.29
N GLY A 161 4.81 15.30 6.31
CA GLY A 161 4.76 14.44 5.12
C GLY A 161 3.94 15.08 4.01
N GLU A 162 2.75 15.56 4.32
CA GLU A 162 1.86 16.30 3.41
C GLU A 162 2.59 17.48 2.75
N ALA A 163 3.23 18.33 3.55
CA ALA A 163 3.94 19.51 3.05
C ALA A 163 5.13 19.14 2.15
N ALA A 164 5.90 18.13 2.54
CA ALA A 164 7.04 17.64 1.76
C ALA A 164 6.60 17.11 0.39
N VAL A 165 5.56 16.27 0.36
CA VAL A 165 5.04 15.70 -0.89
C VAL A 165 4.43 16.81 -1.76
N THR A 166 3.61 17.70 -1.20
CA THR A 166 3.01 18.84 -1.93
C THR A 166 4.10 19.70 -2.60
N LYS A 167 5.17 20.00 -1.86
CA LYS A 167 6.31 20.78 -2.38
C LYS A 167 7.03 20.06 -3.52
N ALA A 168 7.25 18.75 -3.39
CA ALA A 168 7.97 17.97 -4.38
C ALA A 168 7.17 17.81 -5.68
N THR A 169 5.88 17.48 -5.57
CA THR A 169 4.99 17.20 -6.69
C THR A 169 4.46 18.46 -7.37
N GLY A 170 4.36 19.57 -6.64
CA GLY A 170 3.74 20.81 -7.12
C GLY A 170 2.21 20.75 -7.21
N VAL A 171 1.58 19.76 -6.59
CA VAL A 171 0.11 19.61 -6.50
C VAL A 171 -0.30 19.37 -5.05
N ASP A 172 -1.51 19.77 -4.70
CA ASP A 172 -2.07 19.53 -3.36
C ASP A 172 -2.20 18.02 -3.09
N VAL A 173 -1.78 17.61 -1.90
CA VAL A 173 -1.91 16.23 -1.42
C VAL A 173 -3.29 16.05 -0.78
N ASN A 174 -4.12 15.20 -1.38
CA ASN A 174 -5.50 15.00 -0.92
C ASN A 174 -5.81 13.55 -0.51
N PHE A 175 -4.83 12.65 -0.62
CA PHE A 175 -4.94 11.28 -0.15
C PHE A 175 -3.93 11.04 0.97
N PHE A 176 -4.26 10.14 1.89
CA PHE A 176 -3.37 9.78 2.99
C PHE A 176 -3.53 8.31 3.35
N ARG A 177 -2.43 7.63 3.67
CA ARG A 177 -2.48 6.30 4.29
C ARG A 177 -1.66 6.29 5.56
N PHE A 178 -2.16 5.63 6.59
CA PHE A 178 -1.43 5.42 7.84
C PHE A 178 -0.32 4.36 7.63
N PRO A 179 0.95 4.64 7.99
CA PRO A 179 2.01 3.63 7.99
C PRO A 179 1.59 2.38 8.73
N TYR A 180 1.86 1.21 8.13
CA TYR A 180 1.47 -0.09 8.67
C TYR A 180 -0.04 -0.28 8.89
N LEU A 181 -0.88 0.60 8.33
CA LEU A 181 -2.30 0.72 8.65
C LEU A 181 -2.55 0.96 10.16
N ALA A 182 -1.55 1.50 10.87
CA ALA A 182 -1.59 1.74 12.30
C ALA A 182 -2.26 3.09 12.59
N ASP A 183 -3.59 3.06 12.64
CA ASP A 183 -4.43 4.23 12.87
C ASP A 183 -5.09 4.26 14.26
N SER A 184 -5.83 5.33 14.52
CA SER A 184 -6.78 5.42 15.63
C SER A 184 -7.96 6.29 15.23
N GLN A 185 -9.12 6.13 15.87
CA GLN A 185 -10.29 6.97 15.59
C GLN A 185 -9.98 8.47 15.68
N LYS A 186 -9.18 8.86 16.69
CA LYS A 186 -8.77 10.25 16.88
C LYS A 186 -7.91 10.76 15.73
N LEU A 187 -6.94 9.96 15.26
CA LEU A 187 -6.08 10.35 14.13
C LEU A 187 -6.85 10.35 12.81
N ARG A 188 -7.71 9.35 12.54
CA ARG A 188 -8.56 9.33 11.34
C ARG A 188 -9.46 10.57 11.28
N ALA A 189 -10.08 10.95 12.40
CA ALA A 189 -10.88 12.18 12.48
C ALA A 189 -10.04 13.43 12.21
N ALA A 190 -8.84 13.53 12.79
CA ALA A 190 -7.94 14.66 12.58
C ALA A 190 -7.48 14.77 11.11
N VAL A 191 -7.19 13.66 10.44
CA VAL A 191 -6.84 13.64 9.01
C VAL A 191 -8.05 14.01 8.14
N ALA A 192 -9.24 13.48 8.44
CA ALA A 192 -10.46 13.81 7.71
C ALA A 192 -10.84 15.30 7.82
N MET A 193 -10.63 15.93 8.98
CA MET A 193 -10.82 17.38 9.16
C MET A 193 -9.87 18.24 8.32
N ARG A 194 -8.81 17.65 7.74
CA ARG A 194 -7.90 18.30 6.80
C ARG A 194 -8.29 18.05 5.33
N GLU A 195 -9.52 17.60 5.08
CA GLU A 195 -10.05 17.32 3.74
C GLU A 195 -9.24 16.25 2.98
N MET A 196 -8.64 15.31 3.69
CA MET A 196 -7.91 14.18 3.10
C MET A 196 -8.76 12.91 3.04
N VAL A 197 -8.63 12.19 1.93
CA VAL A 197 -9.16 10.84 1.77
C VAL A 197 -8.18 9.85 2.41
N VAL A 198 -8.57 9.26 3.54
CA VAL A 198 -7.82 8.15 4.15
C VAL A 198 -8.00 6.91 3.27
N MET A 199 -6.91 6.36 2.75
CA MET A 199 -6.87 5.22 1.85
C MET A 199 -6.59 3.92 2.62
N ASP A 200 -7.63 3.09 2.77
CA ASP A 200 -7.48 1.74 3.32
C ASP A 200 -7.01 0.73 2.25
N VAL A 201 -7.08 -0.56 2.59
CA VAL A 201 -6.60 -1.68 1.77
C VAL A 201 -7.60 -2.82 1.83
N ASP A 202 -7.94 -3.38 0.67
CA ASP A 202 -8.76 -4.60 0.55
C ASP A 202 -7.89 -5.83 0.25
N VAL A 203 -6.88 -5.64 -0.61
CA VAL A 203 -5.98 -6.69 -1.10
C VAL A 203 -4.54 -6.28 -0.82
N ASP A 204 -3.96 -6.85 0.23
CA ASP A 204 -2.55 -6.70 0.55
C ASP A 204 -1.70 -7.71 -0.25
N SER A 205 -0.91 -7.20 -1.21
CA SER A 205 -0.04 -8.05 -2.03
C SER A 205 1.05 -8.73 -1.22
N ARG A 206 1.40 -8.21 -0.04
CA ARG A 206 2.54 -8.61 0.79
C ARG A 206 3.85 -8.69 0.02
N ASP A 207 4.03 -7.76 -0.91
CA ASP A 207 5.22 -7.65 -1.74
C ASP A 207 6.48 -7.26 -0.94
N TYR A 208 6.35 -6.88 0.33
CA TYR A 208 7.45 -6.62 1.27
C TYR A 208 8.10 -7.90 1.85
N PHE A 209 7.45 -9.07 1.77
CA PHE A 209 8.10 -10.33 2.16
C PHE A 209 9.03 -10.89 1.08
N THR A 210 10.10 -11.56 1.49
CA THR A 210 11.07 -12.22 0.60
C THR A 210 10.47 -13.42 -0.14
N THR A 211 9.72 -13.14 -1.21
CA THR A 211 9.05 -14.11 -2.09
C THR A 211 9.36 -13.81 -3.57
N SER A 212 9.01 -14.70 -4.50
CA SER A 212 9.22 -14.42 -5.93
C SER A 212 8.15 -13.45 -6.48
N PRO A 213 8.45 -12.66 -7.52
CA PRO A 213 7.46 -11.84 -8.22
C PRO A 213 6.19 -12.62 -8.60
N ALA A 214 6.35 -13.83 -9.15
CA ALA A 214 5.24 -14.70 -9.52
C ALA A 214 4.37 -15.12 -8.32
N ALA A 215 4.98 -15.37 -7.15
CA ALA A 215 4.23 -15.70 -5.93
C ALA A 215 3.41 -14.50 -5.43
N VAL A 216 3.93 -13.28 -5.56
CA VAL A 216 3.18 -12.05 -5.23
C VAL A 216 2.01 -11.86 -6.18
N THR A 217 2.21 -12.01 -7.50
CA THR A 217 1.12 -11.92 -8.48
C THR A 217 0.04 -12.95 -8.20
N LYS A 218 0.42 -14.21 -7.95
CA LYS A 218 -0.53 -15.28 -7.65
C LYS A 218 -1.37 -14.93 -6.41
N ARG A 219 -0.72 -14.60 -5.30
CA ARG A 219 -1.40 -14.24 -4.05
C ARG A 219 -2.33 -13.04 -4.22
N THR A 220 -1.87 -12.00 -4.90
CA THR A 220 -2.68 -10.78 -5.14
C THR A 220 -3.96 -11.11 -5.88
N MET A 221 -3.87 -11.92 -6.93
CA MET A 221 -5.04 -12.34 -7.70
C MET A 221 -5.92 -13.33 -6.94
N ASP A 222 -5.36 -14.26 -6.17
CA ASP A 222 -6.15 -15.18 -5.34
C ASP A 222 -7.01 -14.39 -4.31
N LEU A 223 -6.40 -13.43 -3.62
CA LEU A 223 -7.11 -12.53 -2.70
C LEU A 223 -8.17 -11.68 -3.42
N LEU A 224 -7.85 -11.21 -4.63
CA LEU A 224 -8.79 -10.44 -5.43
C LEU A 224 -9.97 -11.30 -5.91
N HIS A 225 -9.76 -12.58 -6.21
CA HIS A 225 -10.84 -13.52 -6.56
C HIS A 225 -11.83 -13.71 -5.43
N GLU A 226 -11.34 -13.75 -4.19
CA GLU A 226 -12.20 -13.84 -2.99
C GLU A 226 -13.02 -12.56 -2.77
N ARG A 227 -12.48 -11.39 -3.16
CA ARG A 227 -13.09 -10.08 -2.93
C ARG A 227 -13.95 -9.57 -4.10
N GLY A 228 -13.63 -9.96 -5.33
CA GLY A 228 -14.24 -9.47 -6.58
C GLY A 228 -13.77 -8.07 -7.03
N ARG A 229 -13.30 -7.24 -6.11
CA ARG A 229 -12.89 -5.83 -6.31
C ARG A 229 -12.00 -5.36 -5.15
N GLY A 230 -11.40 -4.18 -5.28
CA GLY A 230 -10.80 -3.50 -4.11
C GLY A 230 -9.56 -2.66 -4.40
N ILE A 231 -9.05 -2.06 -3.33
CA ILE A 231 -7.77 -1.34 -3.32
C ILE A 231 -6.63 -2.33 -3.10
N ILE A 232 -5.74 -2.44 -4.09
CA ILE A 232 -4.55 -3.30 -4.04
C ILE A 232 -3.38 -2.50 -3.46
N LEU A 233 -2.83 -2.96 -2.33
CA LEU A 233 -1.63 -2.41 -1.72
C LEU A 233 -0.37 -3.07 -2.30
N MET A 234 0.54 -2.23 -2.79
CA MET A 234 1.89 -2.56 -3.21
C MET A 234 2.85 -1.45 -2.76
N HIS A 235 4.15 -1.66 -2.95
CA HIS A 235 5.19 -0.67 -2.64
C HIS A 235 6.10 -0.49 -3.87
N ASP A 236 6.17 0.72 -4.40
CA ASP A 236 6.98 1.05 -5.58
C ASP A 236 8.50 1.09 -5.27
N ILE A 237 8.85 1.02 -3.98
CA ILE A 237 10.23 0.88 -3.52
C ILE A 237 10.79 -0.54 -3.73
N HIS A 238 9.99 -1.53 -4.15
CA HIS A 238 10.44 -2.91 -4.29
C HIS A 238 10.68 -3.33 -5.75
N ASN A 239 11.90 -3.84 -6.04
CA ASN A 239 12.21 -4.45 -7.34
C ASN A 239 11.25 -5.58 -7.71
N ARG A 240 10.76 -6.31 -6.70
CA ARG A 240 9.79 -7.39 -6.86
C ARG A 240 8.49 -6.86 -7.47
N THR A 241 7.98 -5.74 -6.96
CA THR A 241 6.77 -5.06 -7.41
C THR A 241 6.94 -4.58 -8.84
N ALA A 242 8.03 -3.86 -9.13
CA ALA A 242 8.35 -3.44 -10.49
C ALA A 242 8.51 -4.60 -11.49
N THR A 243 8.83 -5.82 -11.02
CA THR A 243 9.00 -7.01 -11.86
C THR A 243 7.69 -7.79 -12.03
N MET A 244 6.83 -7.81 -11.01
CA MET A 244 5.56 -8.55 -11.05
C MET A 244 4.43 -7.77 -11.73
N LEU A 245 4.52 -6.43 -11.77
CA LEU A 245 3.44 -5.56 -12.21
C LEU A 245 2.97 -5.85 -13.65
N PRO A 246 3.84 -6.04 -14.68
CA PRO A 246 3.37 -6.34 -16.03
C PRO A 246 2.52 -7.62 -16.11
N THR A 247 2.90 -8.66 -15.33
CA THR A 247 2.14 -9.91 -15.27
C THR A 247 0.83 -9.74 -14.51
N LEU A 248 0.83 -8.97 -13.42
CA LEU A 248 -0.39 -8.65 -12.68
C LEU A 248 -1.40 -7.90 -13.57
N LEU A 249 -0.96 -6.85 -14.27
CA LEU A 249 -1.84 -6.05 -15.14
C LEU A 249 -2.39 -6.88 -16.32
N SER A 250 -1.52 -7.69 -16.96
CA SER A 250 -1.95 -8.64 -18.00
C SER A 250 -3.04 -9.59 -17.51
N ARG A 251 -2.91 -10.07 -16.27
CA ARG A 251 -3.87 -11.02 -15.69
C ARG A 251 -5.18 -10.34 -15.27
N LEU A 252 -5.11 -9.14 -14.71
CA LEU A 252 -6.30 -8.32 -14.45
C LEU A 252 -7.08 -8.09 -15.74
N GLU A 253 -6.40 -7.68 -16.81
CA GLU A 253 -7.00 -7.46 -18.13
C GLU A 253 -7.64 -8.73 -18.71
N ALA A 254 -6.90 -9.85 -18.69
CA ALA A 254 -7.39 -11.13 -19.20
C ALA A 254 -8.63 -11.66 -18.43
N GLU A 255 -8.76 -11.30 -17.16
CA GLU A 255 -9.88 -11.69 -16.31
C GLU A 255 -11.00 -10.63 -16.20
N GLY A 256 -10.94 -9.59 -17.04
CA GLY A 256 -11.99 -8.59 -17.19
C GLY A 256 -12.01 -7.49 -16.12
N TYR A 257 -10.96 -7.35 -15.32
CA TYR A 257 -10.86 -6.26 -14.35
C TYR A 257 -10.64 -4.90 -15.02
N LYS A 258 -11.04 -3.84 -14.33
CA LYS A 258 -10.84 -2.44 -14.72
C LYS A 258 -10.11 -1.68 -13.64
N VAL A 259 -9.05 -0.96 -14.03
CA VAL A 259 -8.31 -0.09 -13.13
C VAL A 259 -9.01 1.26 -13.05
N VAL A 260 -9.55 1.57 -11.86
CA VAL A 260 -10.20 2.84 -11.55
C VAL A 260 -9.14 3.87 -11.22
N THR A 261 -9.21 5.02 -11.90
CA THR A 261 -8.36 6.18 -11.60
C THR A 261 -9.04 7.04 -10.54
N LEU A 262 -8.30 7.44 -9.50
CA LEU A 262 -8.82 8.35 -8.49
C LEU A 262 -8.57 9.80 -8.86
N GLN A 263 -9.58 10.64 -8.62
CA GLN A 263 -9.44 12.08 -8.69
C GLN A 263 -10.05 12.69 -7.45
N PHE A 264 -9.30 13.54 -6.76
CA PHE A 264 -9.87 14.28 -5.64
C PHE A 264 -10.81 15.38 -6.12
N LYS A 265 -11.91 15.56 -5.43
CA LYS A 265 -12.77 16.74 -5.54
C LYS A 265 -13.00 17.31 -4.16
N LYS A 266 -12.61 18.58 -3.98
CA LYS A 266 -12.88 19.30 -2.75
C LYS A 266 -14.40 19.32 -2.47
N PRO A 267 -14.85 18.93 -1.27
CA PRO A 267 -16.24 19.09 -0.88
C PRO A 267 -16.65 20.56 -1.06
N THR A 268 -17.71 20.80 -1.80
CA THR A 268 -18.34 22.13 -1.84
C THR A 268 -19.34 22.17 -0.69
N ALA A 269 -19.24 23.18 0.17
CA ALA A 269 -20.26 23.40 1.20
C ALA A 269 -21.63 23.51 0.50
N PRO A 270 -22.70 22.93 1.06
CA PRO A 270 -24.05 23.13 0.54
C PRO A 270 -24.34 24.63 0.44
N ALA A 271 -24.86 25.07 -0.71
CA ALA A 271 -25.11 26.47 -1.01
C ALA A 271 -26.01 27.19 0.02
N GLU A 272 -26.72 26.45 0.88
CA GLU A 272 -27.61 27.01 1.90
C GLU A 272 -26.91 27.58 3.15
N MET A 273 -25.62 27.33 3.36
CA MET A 273 -24.88 27.89 4.51
C MET A 273 -24.14 29.19 4.21
N ALA A 274 -24.18 29.68 2.97
CA ALA A 274 -23.49 30.91 2.55
C ALA A 274 -24.35 32.19 2.72
N SER A 275 -25.46 32.12 3.45
CA SER A 275 -26.41 33.24 3.61
C SER A 275 -26.89 33.48 5.04
N LEU A 276 -26.07 33.15 6.05
CA LEU A 276 -26.31 33.53 7.45
C LEU A 276 -25.19 34.42 7.99
#